data_AF-A0A388QL41-F1
#
_entry.id   AF-A0A388QL41-F1
#
_cell.length_a   1.000
_cell.length_b   1.000
_cell.length_c   1.000
_cell.angle_alpha   90.00
_cell.angle_beta   90.00
_cell.angle_gamma   90.00
#
_symmetry.space_group_name_H-M   'P 1'
#
loop_
_entity.id
_entity.type
_entity.pdbx_description
1 polymer ?
#
loop_
_entity_poly.entity_id
_entity_poly.type
_entity_poly.pdbx_seq_one_letter_code
_entity_poly.pdbx_strand_id
1 'polypeptide(L)'
;MKYKTCVTIAENSSYKIKQNLKDALKKSDYVEIRFDFLKTNEIPKTLETIKNDLKRVVCTLRPKSEGGKFEGSEKERISILKLIAEYNPFLLDVEFNTIKENKELANYLKSTKTKLLISWHDFKKTPKFSELKNMMSQMTKFSHNVKIVTTAKSVDDSTRTLQLYSKNEKNNLIAFAMGDNGRISRILCLYLGSPYTYVSLGKPVAPGQLSIDEVKKIISLKIG
;
A
#
# COMPACT_ATOMS: atom_id res chain seq x y z
N MET A 1 10.02 -18.33 -9.41
CA MET A 1 10.00 -16.90 -9.05
C MET A 1 9.65 -16.79 -7.57
N LYS A 2 10.40 -16.04 -6.75
CA LYS A 2 10.06 -15.90 -5.32
C LYS A 2 9.05 -14.75 -5.16
N TYR A 3 7.79 -15.09 -4.94
CA TYR A 3 6.76 -14.09 -4.65
C TYR A 3 7.01 -13.44 -3.30
N LYS A 4 6.76 -12.12 -3.22
CA LYS A 4 7.02 -11.31 -2.02
C LYS A 4 5.72 -10.89 -1.36
N THR A 5 5.79 -10.66 -0.05
CA THR A 5 4.65 -10.16 0.73
C THR A 5 4.96 -8.85 1.44
N CYS A 6 3.91 -8.09 1.73
CA CYS A 6 3.94 -6.90 2.57
C CYS A 6 2.91 -7.05 3.70
N VAL A 7 3.38 -7.17 4.94
CA VAL A 7 2.50 -7.28 6.11
C VAL A 7 2.01 -5.90 6.51
N THR A 8 0.71 -5.70 6.66
CA THR A 8 0.17 -4.44 7.21
C THR A 8 0.11 -4.48 8.75
N ILE A 9 0.68 -3.45 9.39
CA ILE A 9 0.58 -3.18 10.84
C ILE A 9 -0.25 -1.91 11.04
N ALA A 10 -1.34 -2.03 11.80
CA ALA A 10 -2.26 -0.95 12.12
C ALA A 10 -2.49 -0.89 13.64
N GLU A 11 -1.48 -0.40 14.35
CA GLU A 11 -1.44 -0.35 15.82
C GLU A 11 -1.55 1.08 16.34
N ASN A 12 -2.05 1.20 17.58
CA ASN A 12 -2.33 2.50 18.20
C ASN A 12 -1.22 3.02 19.14
N SER A 13 -0.07 2.35 19.20
CA SER A 13 1.08 2.82 19.97
C SER A 13 2.41 2.44 19.33
N SER A 14 3.42 3.30 19.56
CA SER A 14 4.79 3.09 19.07
C SER A 14 5.40 1.76 19.53
N TYR A 15 5.11 1.36 20.79
CA TYR A 15 5.58 0.11 21.36
C TYR A 15 5.05 -1.12 20.61
N LYS A 16 3.73 -1.17 20.35
CA LYS A 16 3.11 -2.29 19.61
C LYS A 16 3.59 -2.35 18.17
N ILE A 17 3.77 -1.20 17.52
CA ILE A 17 4.38 -1.14 16.18
C ILE A 17 5.76 -1.79 16.19
N LYS A 18 6.63 -1.42 17.12
CA LYS A 18 7.99 -1.99 17.22
C LYS A 18 7.97 -3.49 17.44
N GLN A 19 7.08 -3.99 18.31
CA GLN A 19 6.94 -5.43 18.56
C GLN A 19 6.49 -6.17 17.29
N ASN A 20 5.37 -5.74 16.70
CA ASN A 20 4.82 -6.39 15.51
C ASN A 20 5.74 -6.25 14.29
N LEU A 21 6.50 -5.16 14.17
CA LEU A 21 7.45 -4.95 13.09
C LEU A 21 8.53 -6.03 13.08
N LYS A 22 9.09 -6.38 14.24
CA LYS A 22 10.10 -7.44 14.36
C LYS A 22 9.56 -8.78 13.87
N ASP A 23 8.34 -9.14 14.25
CA ASP A 23 7.75 -10.42 13.85
C ASP A 23 7.30 -10.43 12.38
N ALA A 24 6.80 -9.30 11.89
CA ALA A 24 6.47 -9.10 10.48
C ALA A 24 7.70 -9.25 9.58
N LEU A 25 8.83 -8.62 9.94
CA LEU A 25 10.06 -8.66 9.14
C LEU A 25 10.74 -10.04 9.10
N LYS A 26 10.46 -10.91 10.09
CA LYS A 26 10.88 -12.33 10.05
C LYS A 26 10.05 -13.15 9.06
N LYS A 27 8.78 -12.81 8.87
CA LYS A 27 7.84 -13.60 8.07
C LYS A 27 7.64 -13.07 6.64
N SER A 28 7.83 -11.78 6.42
CA SER A 28 7.46 -11.04 5.20
C SER A 28 8.63 -10.21 4.66
N ASP A 29 8.70 -10.02 3.34
CA ASP A 29 9.75 -9.22 2.69
C ASP A 29 9.68 -7.75 3.10
N TYR A 30 8.46 -7.20 3.09
CA TYR A 30 8.15 -5.83 3.46
C TYR A 30 7.09 -5.74 4.56
N VAL A 31 6.99 -4.57 5.16
CA VAL A 31 5.97 -4.22 6.15
C VAL A 31 5.38 -2.87 5.80
N GLU A 32 4.05 -2.74 5.83
CA GLU A 32 3.36 -1.46 5.80
C GLU A 32 3.02 -1.04 7.22
N ILE A 33 3.38 0.18 7.60
CA ILE A 33 2.95 0.79 8.85
C ILE A 33 1.89 1.84 8.53
N ARG A 34 0.70 1.62 9.09
CA ARG A 34 -0.45 2.53 9.00
C ARG A 34 -0.37 3.56 10.13
N PHE A 35 0.36 4.65 9.88
CA PHE A 35 0.53 5.75 10.84
C PHE A 35 -0.78 6.46 11.17
N ASP A 36 -1.81 6.34 10.32
CA ASP A 36 -3.13 6.90 10.57
C ASP A 36 -3.89 6.24 11.74
N PHE A 37 -3.38 5.13 12.29
CA PHE A 37 -3.89 4.51 13.53
C PHE A 37 -3.21 5.05 14.80
N LEU A 38 -2.12 5.81 14.65
CA LEU A 38 -1.48 6.50 15.76
C LEU A 38 -2.08 7.88 15.98
N LYS A 39 -1.93 8.38 17.20
CA LYS A 39 -2.06 9.82 17.45
C LYS A 39 -0.92 10.56 16.75
N THR A 40 -1.18 11.73 16.17
CA THR A 40 -0.18 12.50 15.42
C THR A 40 1.13 12.71 16.20
N ASN A 41 1.03 13.00 17.50
CA ASN A 41 2.19 13.25 18.34
C ASN A 41 3.09 12.02 18.59
N GLU A 42 2.58 10.80 18.38
CA GLU A 42 3.37 9.56 18.50
C GLU A 42 4.13 9.22 17.21
N ILE A 43 3.82 9.87 16.08
CA ILE A 43 4.44 9.56 14.78
C ILE A 43 5.95 9.84 14.77
N PRO A 44 6.46 11.02 15.21
CA PRO A 44 7.91 11.28 15.22
C PRO A 44 8.68 10.28 16.09
N LYS A 45 8.17 9.99 17.29
CA LYS A 45 8.75 8.99 18.20
C LYS A 45 8.77 7.60 17.57
N THR A 46 7.72 7.23 16.84
CA THR A 46 7.64 5.94 16.15
C THR A 46 8.64 5.85 15.03
N LEU A 47 8.77 6.88 14.19
CA LEU A 47 9.78 6.95 13.11
C LEU A 47 11.19 6.76 13.66
N GLU A 48 11.53 7.48 14.74
CA GLU A 48 12.83 7.37 15.39
C GLU A 48 13.06 5.95 15.96
N THR A 49 12.03 5.36 16.56
CA THR A 49 12.10 4.01 17.16
C THR A 49 12.37 2.91 16.14
N ILE A 50 11.90 3.07 14.90
CA ILE A 50 11.99 2.06 13.82
C ILE A 50 12.97 2.43 12.71
N LYS A 51 13.74 3.52 12.86
CA LYS A 51 14.54 4.12 11.79
C LYS A 51 15.47 3.14 11.06
N ASN A 52 16.02 2.18 11.78
CA ASN A 52 16.93 1.17 11.24
C ASN A 52 16.23 0.13 10.35
N ASP A 53 14.92 -0.05 10.53
CA ASP A 53 14.11 -1.01 9.77
C ASP A 53 13.43 -0.38 8.54
N LEU A 54 13.44 0.95 8.44
CA LEU A 54 12.66 1.71 7.45
C LEU A 54 12.95 1.33 5.99
N LYS A 55 14.14 0.78 5.69
CA LYS A 55 14.50 0.27 4.35
C LYS A 55 13.66 -0.91 3.87
N ARG A 56 12.82 -1.50 4.72
CA ARG A 56 11.83 -2.53 4.38
C ARG A 56 10.39 -2.11 4.69
N VAL A 57 10.17 -0.84 5.03
CA VAL A 57 8.88 -0.32 5.48
C VAL A 57 8.24 0.57 4.43
N VAL A 58 6.99 0.26 4.07
CA VAL A 58 6.07 1.17 3.40
C VAL A 58 5.41 2.03 4.48
N CYS A 59 5.71 3.31 4.53
CA CYS A 59 5.06 4.24 5.44
C CYS A 59 3.78 4.77 4.81
N THR A 60 2.64 4.60 5.47
CA THR A 60 1.33 5.02 4.96
C THR A 60 0.60 5.87 6.00
N LEU A 61 0.19 7.08 5.61
CA LEU A 61 -0.64 7.99 6.42
C LEU A 61 -1.96 8.26 5.69
N ARG A 62 -2.84 7.27 5.74
CA ARG A 62 -4.08 7.22 4.94
C ARG A 62 -5.13 8.22 5.44
N PRO A 63 -5.68 9.11 4.61
CA PRO A 63 -6.82 9.97 4.96
C PRO A 63 -8.13 9.18 5.07
N LYS A 64 -9.10 9.76 5.79
CA LYS A 64 -10.46 9.20 5.93
C LYS A 64 -11.17 9.00 4.58
N SER A 65 -10.95 9.90 3.61
CA SER A 65 -11.52 9.82 2.25
C SER A 65 -11.16 8.53 1.50
N GLU A 66 -10.05 7.88 1.85
CA GLU A 66 -9.60 6.61 1.28
C GLU A 66 -9.49 5.50 2.36
N GLY A 67 -10.40 5.53 3.34
CA GLY A 67 -10.56 4.44 4.32
C GLY A 67 -9.52 4.42 5.44
N GLY A 68 -8.83 5.54 5.66
CA GLY A 68 -7.90 5.73 6.76
C GLY A 68 -8.55 6.24 8.03
N LYS A 69 -7.75 6.35 9.09
CA LYS A 69 -8.18 6.81 10.42
C LYS A 69 -7.56 8.14 10.85
N PHE A 70 -6.82 8.82 9.97
CA PHE A 70 -6.18 10.08 10.31
C PHE A 70 -7.22 11.14 10.69
N GLU A 71 -7.10 11.72 11.88
CA GLU A 71 -8.12 12.63 12.44
C GLU A 71 -7.75 14.12 12.31
N GLY A 72 -6.50 14.42 11.95
CA GLY A 72 -6.00 15.79 11.79
C GLY A 72 -6.44 16.46 10.49
N SER A 73 -5.98 17.70 10.31
CA SER A 73 -6.24 18.46 9.08
C SER A 73 -5.37 17.98 7.91
N GLU A 74 -5.80 18.22 6.67
CA GLU A 74 -4.97 17.86 5.50
C GLU A 74 -3.63 18.59 5.49
N LYS A 75 -3.59 19.85 5.95
CA LYS A 75 -2.35 20.62 6.12
C LYS A 75 -1.39 19.94 7.11
N GLU A 76 -1.92 19.46 8.24
CA GLU A 76 -1.16 18.70 9.23
C GLU A 76 -0.66 17.37 8.63
N ARG A 77 -1.52 16.64 7.91
CA ARG A 77 -1.15 15.40 7.23
C ARG A 77 0.00 15.60 6.25
N ILE A 78 -0.05 16.65 5.44
CA ILE A 78 0.99 17.03 4.49
C ILE A 78 2.32 17.28 5.22
N SER A 79 2.31 18.01 6.33
CA SER A 79 3.52 18.23 7.14
C SER A 79 4.11 16.93 7.67
N ILE A 80 3.27 15.97 8.08
CA ILE A 80 3.73 14.65 8.53
C ILE A 80 4.26 13.82 7.36
N LEU A 81 3.64 13.87 6.18
CA LEU A 81 4.16 13.21 4.97
C LEU A 81 5.56 13.72 4.61
N LYS A 82 5.77 15.05 4.68
CA LYS A 82 7.10 15.67 4.49
C LYS A 82 8.09 15.16 5.55
N LEU A 83 7.70 15.10 6.82
CA LEU A 83 8.52 14.55 7.90
C LEU A 83 8.90 13.07 7.63
N ILE A 84 7.94 12.21 7.27
CA ILE A 84 8.21 10.80 6.97
C ILE A 84 9.19 10.68 5.79
N ALA A 85 9.09 11.56 4.79
CA ALA A 85 10.00 11.56 3.66
C ALA A 85 11.46 11.84 4.07
N GLU A 86 11.73 12.60 5.13
CA GLU A 86 13.10 12.82 5.63
C GLU A 86 13.75 11.54 6.19
N TYR A 87 12.94 10.59 6.66
CA TYR A 87 13.43 9.31 7.16
C TYR A 87 13.72 8.28 6.05
N ASN A 88 13.43 8.61 4.78
CA ASN A 88 13.76 7.80 3.60
C ASN A 88 13.42 6.30 3.72
N PRO A 89 12.12 5.97 3.90
CA PRO A 89 11.63 4.60 3.98
C PRO A 89 11.79 3.84 2.65
N PHE A 90 11.47 2.55 2.65
CA PHE A 90 11.42 1.75 1.42
C PHE A 90 10.49 2.40 0.39
N LEU A 91 9.28 2.75 0.83
CA LEU A 91 8.31 3.55 0.08
C LEU A 91 7.53 4.45 1.04
N LEU A 92 7.19 5.65 0.57
CA LEU A 92 6.17 6.50 1.18
C LEU A 92 4.89 6.41 0.33
N ASP A 93 3.81 5.90 0.90
CA ASP A 93 2.49 5.86 0.26
C ASP A 93 1.87 7.27 0.31
N VAL A 94 1.53 7.81 -0.87
CA VAL A 94 0.83 9.09 -1.02
C VAL A 94 -0.33 8.89 -1.99
N GLU A 95 -1.52 9.30 -1.57
CA GLU A 95 -2.72 9.18 -2.39
C GLU A 95 -2.63 10.06 -3.65
N PHE A 96 -3.11 9.53 -4.77
CA PHE A 96 -3.04 10.19 -6.08
C PHE A 96 -3.72 11.56 -6.08
N ASN A 97 -4.89 11.67 -5.45
CA ASN A 97 -5.61 12.94 -5.37
C ASN A 97 -4.80 13.98 -4.57
N THR A 98 -4.22 13.58 -3.43
CA THR A 98 -3.37 14.45 -2.60
C THR A 98 -2.19 15.01 -3.36
N ILE A 99 -1.41 14.16 -4.04
CA ILE A 99 -0.21 14.63 -4.76
C ILE A 99 -0.57 15.43 -6.03
N LYS A 100 -1.68 15.09 -6.69
CA LYS A 100 -2.16 15.78 -7.89
C LYS A 100 -2.64 17.19 -7.58
N GLU A 101 -3.35 17.37 -6.46
CA GLU A 101 -3.92 18.66 -6.05
C GLU A 101 -2.89 19.56 -5.37
N ASN A 102 -1.82 19.00 -4.81
CA ASN A 102 -0.78 19.76 -4.10
C ASN A 102 0.57 19.73 -4.82
N LYS A 103 0.79 20.71 -5.71
CA LYS A 103 2.06 20.88 -6.46
C LYS A 103 3.27 21.13 -5.54
N GLU A 104 3.08 21.83 -4.42
CA GLU A 104 4.16 22.10 -3.47
C GLU A 104 4.66 20.82 -2.82
N LEU A 105 3.74 19.95 -2.37
CA LEU A 105 4.07 18.62 -1.85
C LEU A 105 4.76 17.77 -2.91
N ALA A 106 4.23 17.74 -4.14
CA ALA A 106 4.83 16.97 -5.23
C ALA A 106 6.27 17.41 -5.51
N ASN A 107 6.53 18.72 -5.57
CA ASN A 107 7.87 19.27 -5.77
C ASN A 107 8.80 18.96 -4.59
N TYR A 108 8.32 19.12 -3.37
CA TYR A 108 9.09 18.78 -2.16
C TYR A 108 9.50 17.31 -2.16
N LEU A 109 8.55 16.40 -2.33
CA LEU A 109 8.83 14.96 -2.32
C LEU A 109 9.80 14.57 -3.45
N LYS A 110 9.67 15.18 -4.63
CA LYS A 110 10.60 14.99 -5.75
C LYS A 110 12.03 15.46 -5.43
N SER A 111 12.21 16.47 -4.58
CA SER A 111 13.54 16.91 -4.13
C SER A 111 14.16 16.01 -3.05
N THR A 112 13.37 15.13 -2.42
CA THR A 112 13.89 14.17 -1.45
C THR A 112 14.49 12.92 -2.13
N LYS A 113 15.18 12.08 -1.35
CA LYS A 113 15.63 10.74 -1.81
C LYS A 113 14.55 9.66 -1.70
N THR A 114 13.36 10.02 -1.19
CA THR A 114 12.31 9.06 -0.86
C THR A 114 11.59 8.57 -2.09
N LYS A 115 11.46 7.24 -2.20
CA LYS A 115 10.68 6.60 -3.25
C LYS A 115 9.20 6.66 -2.89
N LEU A 116 8.38 7.12 -3.82
CA LEU A 116 6.94 7.22 -3.61
C LEU A 116 6.22 5.97 -4.12
N LEU A 117 5.18 5.57 -3.39
CA LEU A 117 4.11 4.70 -3.84
C LEU A 117 2.87 5.57 -4.05
N ILE A 118 2.47 5.78 -5.31
CA ILE A 118 1.29 6.57 -5.60
C ILE A 118 0.10 5.63 -5.57
N SER A 119 -0.87 5.92 -4.69
CA SER A 119 -1.93 4.98 -4.37
C SER A 119 -3.31 5.58 -4.63
N TRP A 120 -4.28 4.73 -4.95
CA TRP A 120 -5.67 5.13 -5.12
C TRP A 120 -6.61 3.97 -4.75
N HIS A 121 -7.72 4.30 -4.09
CA HIS A 121 -8.65 3.32 -3.54
C HIS A 121 -10.10 3.70 -3.86
N ASP A 122 -10.88 2.73 -4.34
CA ASP A 122 -12.34 2.83 -4.42
C ASP A 122 -12.97 1.74 -3.57
N PHE A 123 -13.53 2.17 -2.45
CA PHE A 123 -14.17 1.29 -1.48
C PHE A 123 -15.58 0.86 -1.88
N LYS A 124 -16.16 1.45 -2.94
CA LYS A 124 -17.56 1.23 -3.34
C LYS A 124 -17.70 0.34 -4.56
N LYS A 125 -16.77 0.41 -5.52
CA LYS A 125 -16.88 -0.30 -6.80
C LYS A 125 -15.54 -0.53 -7.48
N THR A 126 -15.60 -1.22 -8.62
CA THR A 126 -14.53 -1.27 -9.62
C THR A 126 -14.93 -0.43 -10.84
N PRO A 127 -14.21 0.67 -11.13
CA PRO A 127 -14.42 1.50 -12.32
C PRO A 127 -14.28 0.73 -13.64
N LYS A 128 -14.67 1.33 -14.76
CA LYS A 128 -14.46 0.71 -16.08
C LYS A 128 -12.97 0.58 -16.38
N PHE A 129 -12.58 -0.39 -17.20
CA PHE A 129 -11.17 -0.64 -17.50
C PHE A 129 -10.46 0.58 -18.11
N SER A 130 -11.14 1.33 -18.99
CA SER A 130 -10.62 2.56 -19.58
C SER A 130 -10.31 3.63 -18.53
N GLU A 131 -11.16 3.76 -17.51
CA GLU A 131 -10.96 4.70 -16.38
C GLU A 131 -9.77 4.27 -15.53
N LEU A 132 -9.68 2.97 -15.21
CA LEU A 132 -8.55 2.40 -14.47
C LEU A 132 -7.22 2.61 -15.21
N LYS A 133 -7.19 2.36 -16.53
CA LYS A 133 -6.00 2.54 -17.36
C LYS A 133 -5.59 4.02 -17.45
N ASN A 134 -6.55 4.92 -17.64
CA ASN A 134 -6.29 6.36 -17.65
C ASN A 134 -5.74 6.84 -16.29
N MET A 135 -6.31 6.36 -15.19
CA MET A 135 -5.85 6.68 -13.85
C MET A 135 -4.43 6.17 -13.61
N MET A 136 -4.14 4.92 -13.96
CA MET A 136 -2.78 4.36 -13.88
C MET A 136 -1.78 5.23 -14.67
N SER A 137 -2.12 5.61 -15.90
CA SER A 137 -1.29 6.48 -16.75
C SER A 137 -1.03 7.86 -16.13
N GLN A 138 -2.00 8.42 -15.41
CA GLN A 138 -1.79 9.67 -14.68
C GLN A 138 -0.92 9.47 -13.43
N MET A 139 -1.13 8.39 -12.68
CA MET A 139 -0.34 8.06 -11.48
C MET A 139 1.14 7.82 -11.83
N THR A 140 1.43 7.18 -12.97
CA THR A 140 2.80 6.91 -13.43
C THR A 140 3.61 8.17 -13.75
N LYS A 141 2.96 9.33 -13.90
CA LYS A 141 3.66 10.63 -14.05
C LYS A 141 4.37 11.06 -12.77
N PHE A 142 3.97 10.53 -11.62
CA PHE A 142 4.52 10.87 -10.31
C PHE A 142 5.50 9.82 -9.78
N SER A 143 5.27 8.53 -10.08
CA SER A 143 6.17 7.44 -9.66
C SER A 143 5.97 6.20 -10.51
N HIS A 144 7.03 5.38 -10.62
CA HIS A 144 6.93 4.04 -11.19
C HIS A 144 6.30 3.03 -10.23
N ASN A 145 6.18 3.32 -8.93
CA ASN A 145 5.45 2.48 -7.99
C ASN A 145 4.02 3.00 -7.85
N VAL A 146 3.05 2.18 -8.28
CA VAL A 146 1.63 2.56 -8.36
C VAL A 146 0.79 1.50 -7.67
N LYS A 147 -0.22 1.90 -6.90
CA LYS A 147 -1.14 0.99 -6.21
C LYS A 147 -2.59 1.38 -6.51
N ILE A 148 -3.37 0.46 -7.09
CA ILE A 148 -4.78 0.67 -7.42
C ILE A 148 -5.60 -0.42 -6.78
N VAL A 149 -6.45 -0.05 -5.81
CA VAL A 149 -7.25 -1.03 -5.07
C VAL A 149 -8.73 -0.68 -5.19
N THR A 150 -9.53 -1.57 -5.77
CA THR A 150 -10.97 -1.38 -5.94
C THR A 150 -11.77 -2.27 -5.00
N THR A 151 -13.11 -2.17 -5.01
CA THR A 151 -14.00 -3.15 -4.37
C THR A 151 -14.70 -3.98 -5.43
N ALA A 152 -14.61 -5.30 -5.34
CA ALA A 152 -15.28 -6.23 -6.25
C ALA A 152 -16.67 -6.61 -5.76
N LYS A 153 -17.69 -6.38 -6.60
CA LYS A 153 -19.06 -6.87 -6.42
C LYS A 153 -19.31 -8.19 -7.17
N SER A 154 -18.41 -8.56 -8.07
CA SER A 154 -18.40 -9.84 -8.81
C SER A 154 -16.97 -10.28 -9.11
N VAL A 155 -16.79 -11.50 -9.62
CA VAL A 155 -15.47 -11.98 -10.09
C VAL A 155 -14.98 -11.16 -11.30
N ASP A 156 -15.89 -10.69 -12.16
CA ASP A 156 -15.55 -9.84 -13.32
C ASP A 156 -14.90 -8.51 -12.91
N ASP A 157 -15.31 -7.94 -11.77
CA ASP A 157 -14.65 -6.77 -11.19
C ASP A 157 -13.18 -7.06 -10.86
N SER A 158 -12.92 -8.21 -10.22
CA SER A 158 -11.56 -8.65 -9.93
C SER A 158 -10.73 -8.81 -11.19
N THR A 159 -11.27 -9.49 -12.21
CA THR A 159 -10.61 -9.66 -13.51
C THR A 159 -10.30 -8.32 -14.16
N ARG A 160 -11.23 -7.36 -14.13
CA ARG A 160 -11.05 -6.02 -14.69
C ARG A 160 -9.95 -5.22 -14.00
N THR A 161 -9.79 -5.34 -12.68
CA THR A 161 -8.64 -4.74 -11.98
C THR A 161 -7.34 -5.44 -12.37
N LEU A 162 -7.34 -6.77 -12.50
CA LEU A 162 -6.16 -7.54 -12.92
C LEU A 162 -5.76 -7.29 -14.39
N GLN A 163 -6.67 -6.87 -15.26
CA GLN A 163 -6.34 -6.47 -16.64
C GLN A 163 -5.35 -5.30 -16.72
N LEU A 164 -5.13 -4.56 -15.62
CA LEU A 164 -4.10 -3.52 -15.56
C LEU A 164 -2.68 -4.06 -15.70
N TYR A 165 -2.46 -5.34 -15.37
CA TYR A 165 -1.18 -5.99 -15.61
C TYR A 165 -1.03 -6.32 -17.10
N SER A 166 -0.56 -5.34 -17.87
CA SER A 166 -0.18 -5.51 -19.27
C SER A 166 1.31 -5.84 -19.38
N LYS A 167 1.68 -6.75 -20.28
CA LYS A 167 3.07 -7.21 -20.50
C LYS A 167 4.05 -6.08 -20.90
N ASN A 168 3.54 -4.94 -21.35
CA ASN A 168 4.37 -3.86 -21.90
C ASN A 168 4.61 -2.69 -20.93
N GLU A 169 4.01 -2.71 -19.74
CA GLU A 169 4.16 -1.63 -18.75
C GLU A 169 5.35 -1.92 -17.82
N LYS A 170 6.31 -0.98 -17.71
CA LYS A 170 7.52 -1.11 -16.87
C LYS A 170 7.32 -0.51 -15.47
N ASN A 171 6.12 -0.56 -14.92
CA ASN A 171 5.81 -0.02 -13.59
C ASN A 171 5.76 -1.13 -12.52
N ASN A 172 6.10 -0.77 -11.28
CA ASN A 172 5.90 -1.60 -10.10
C ASN A 172 4.45 -1.47 -9.65
N LEU A 173 3.53 -2.03 -10.43
CA LEU A 173 2.08 -1.96 -10.19
C LEU A 173 1.65 -2.94 -9.09
N ILE A 174 0.85 -2.45 -8.15
CA ILE A 174 0.14 -3.25 -7.15
C ILE A 174 -1.36 -2.97 -7.31
N ALA A 175 -2.01 -3.76 -8.16
CA ALA A 175 -3.44 -3.76 -8.40
C ALA A 175 -4.13 -5.05 -7.95
N PHE A 176 -5.21 -4.93 -7.19
CA PHE A 176 -6.12 -6.02 -6.79
C PHE A 176 -7.44 -5.44 -6.28
N ALA A 177 -8.46 -6.29 -6.10
CA ALA A 177 -9.75 -5.89 -5.57
C ALA A 177 -9.96 -6.38 -4.12
N MET A 178 -10.72 -5.60 -3.35
CA MET A 178 -11.22 -5.90 -2.00
C MET A 178 -12.55 -6.65 -2.06
N GLY A 179 -12.98 -7.16 -0.91
CA GLY A 179 -14.21 -7.94 -0.76
C GLY A 179 -14.00 -9.42 -1.07
N ASP A 180 -15.02 -10.24 -0.83
CA ASP A 180 -14.92 -11.70 -0.98
C ASP A 180 -14.63 -12.11 -2.42
N ASN A 181 -15.31 -11.48 -3.38
CA ASN A 181 -15.03 -11.64 -4.81
C ASN A 181 -13.64 -11.17 -5.23
N GLY A 182 -13.02 -10.30 -4.42
CA GLY A 182 -11.68 -9.74 -4.61
C GLY A 182 -10.54 -10.60 -4.08
N ARG A 183 -10.81 -11.53 -3.14
CA ARG A 183 -9.77 -12.26 -2.39
C ARG A 183 -8.74 -12.93 -3.30
N ILE A 184 -9.19 -13.63 -4.34
CA ILE A 184 -8.29 -14.36 -5.24
C ILE A 184 -7.37 -13.42 -6.05
N SER A 185 -7.82 -12.19 -6.34
CA SER A 185 -7.01 -11.20 -7.08
C SER A 185 -5.75 -10.79 -6.32
N ARG A 186 -5.75 -10.87 -4.98
CA ARG A 186 -4.56 -10.62 -4.14
C ARG A 186 -3.46 -11.67 -4.32
N ILE A 187 -3.82 -12.85 -4.81
CA ILE A 187 -2.86 -13.91 -5.15
C ILE A 187 -2.48 -13.79 -6.61
N LEU A 188 -3.47 -13.72 -7.51
CA LEU A 188 -3.24 -13.71 -8.95
C LEU A 188 -2.41 -12.51 -9.41
N CYS A 189 -2.49 -11.36 -8.72
CA CYS A 189 -1.68 -10.20 -9.04
C CYS A 189 -0.16 -10.50 -9.02
N LEU A 190 0.29 -11.39 -8.13
CA LEU A 190 1.69 -11.80 -8.05
C LEU A 190 2.14 -12.56 -9.30
N TYR A 191 1.26 -13.40 -9.86
CA TYR A 191 1.52 -14.14 -11.10
C TYR A 191 1.50 -13.24 -12.33
N LEU A 192 0.79 -12.11 -12.24
CA LEU A 192 0.66 -11.14 -13.32
C LEU A 192 1.72 -10.03 -13.28
N GLY A 193 2.59 -10.00 -12.27
CA GLY A 193 3.75 -9.10 -12.21
C GLY A 193 3.76 -8.13 -11.03
N SER A 194 2.82 -8.22 -10.09
CA SER A 194 2.86 -7.41 -8.86
C SER A 194 4.15 -7.67 -8.09
N PRO A 195 4.88 -6.63 -7.63
CA PRO A 195 6.15 -6.80 -6.94
C PRO A 195 5.98 -7.47 -5.57
N TYR A 196 4.82 -7.31 -4.95
CA TYR A 196 4.39 -7.99 -3.72
C TYR A 196 2.86 -7.90 -3.57
N THR A 197 2.30 -8.63 -2.61
CA THR A 197 0.89 -8.51 -2.20
C THR A 197 0.76 -8.18 -0.72
N TYR A 198 -0.35 -7.55 -0.34
CA TYR A 198 -0.61 -7.16 1.04
C TYR A 198 -1.28 -8.28 1.82
N VAL A 199 -0.71 -8.60 2.98
CA VAL A 199 -1.14 -9.70 3.87
C VAL A 199 -1.22 -9.23 5.32
N SER A 200 -1.87 -10.03 6.18
CA SER A 200 -1.90 -9.79 7.62
C SER A 200 -0.99 -10.76 8.39
N LEU A 201 -0.66 -10.41 9.65
CA LEU A 201 -0.04 -11.35 10.61
C LEU A 201 -1.03 -12.36 11.21
N GLY A 202 -2.30 -12.33 10.79
CA GLY A 202 -3.36 -13.18 11.32
C GLY A 202 -4.71 -12.45 11.32
N LYS A 203 -4.75 -11.22 11.86
CA LYS A 203 -5.96 -10.37 11.84
C LYS A 203 -5.96 -9.46 10.62
N PRO A 204 -6.94 -9.57 9.69
CA PRO A 204 -7.07 -8.68 8.54
C PRO A 204 -7.22 -7.20 8.95
N VAL A 205 -6.57 -6.29 8.21
CA VAL A 205 -6.72 -4.84 8.34
C VAL A 205 -7.69 -4.28 7.28
N ALA A 206 -7.88 -4.98 6.17
CA ALA A 206 -8.80 -4.63 5.10
C ALA A 206 -9.68 -5.83 4.68
N PRO A 207 -10.89 -5.58 4.11
CA PRO A 207 -11.77 -6.64 3.63
C PRO A 207 -11.09 -7.57 2.63
N GLY A 208 -11.22 -8.88 2.86
CA GLY A 208 -10.65 -9.94 2.03
C GLY A 208 -9.13 -10.06 2.10
N GLN A 209 -8.44 -9.41 3.05
CA GLN A 209 -7.01 -9.55 3.22
C GLN A 209 -6.66 -10.94 3.81
N LEU A 210 -5.81 -11.67 3.11
CA LEU A 210 -5.33 -12.98 3.54
C LEU A 210 -4.20 -12.83 4.57
N SER A 211 -4.10 -13.78 5.48
CA SER A 211 -2.93 -13.92 6.35
C SER A 211 -1.72 -14.37 5.54
N ILE A 212 -0.53 -14.04 6.05
CA ILE A 212 0.73 -14.44 5.41
C ILE A 212 0.86 -15.97 5.29
N ASP A 213 0.33 -16.72 6.26
CA ASP A 213 0.40 -18.18 6.28
C ASP A 213 -0.55 -18.79 5.25
N GLU A 214 -1.76 -18.24 5.07
CA GLU A 214 -2.66 -18.61 3.97
C GLU A 214 -2.01 -18.36 2.59
N VAL A 215 -1.43 -17.18 2.38
CA VAL A 215 -0.77 -16.83 1.11
C VAL A 215 0.40 -17.77 0.83
N LYS A 216 1.25 -18.05 1.83
CA LYS A 216 2.35 -19.00 1.69
C LYS A 216 1.87 -20.40 1.34
N LYS A 217 0.81 -20.88 1.99
CA LYS A 217 0.21 -22.18 1.68
C LYS A 217 -0.28 -22.23 0.23
N ILE A 218 -1.03 -21.22 -0.21
CA ILE A 218 -1.55 -21.15 -1.59
C ILE A 218 -0.41 -21.11 -2.61
N ILE A 219 0.61 -20.28 -2.38
CA ILE A 219 1.75 -20.14 -3.30
C ILE A 219 2.63 -21.40 -3.33
N SER A 220 2.69 -22.14 -2.22
CA SER A 220 3.45 -23.40 -2.15
C SER A 220 2.80 -24.56 -2.89
N LEU A 221 1.52 -24.44 -3.29
CA LEU A 221 0.87 -25.41 -4.15
C LEU A 221 1.56 -25.35 -5.51
N LYS A 222 2.42 -26.34 -5.77
CA LYS A 222 3.00 -26.53 -7.09
C LYS A 222 1.84 -26.76 -8.07
N ILE A 223 1.59 -25.80 -8.94
CA ILE A 223 0.88 -26.07 -10.19
C ILE A 223 1.92 -26.80 -11.03
N GLY A 224 1.73 -28.12 -11.15
CA GLY A 224 2.63 -29.04 -11.85
C GLY A 224 2.82 -28.67 -13.31
#